data_AF-A0A7V2RX74-F1
#
_entry.id   AF-A0A7V2RX74-F1
#
_cell.length_a   1.000
_cell.length_b   1.000
_cell.length_c   1.000
_cell.angle_alpha   90.00
_cell.angle_beta   90.00
_cell.angle_gamma   90.00
#
_symmetry.space_group_name_H-M   'P 1'
#
loop_
_entity.id
_entity.type
_entity.pdbx_description
1 polymer ?
#
loop_
_entity_poly.entity_id
_entity_poly.type
_entity_poly.pdbx_seq_one_letter_code
_entity_poly.pdbx_strand_id
1 'polypeptide(L)' 'YVAASRGYLDDVIEPSQTRPRLINALEMLQNKRDENPPKKHGNIPL' A
#
# COMPACT_ATOMS: atom_id res chain seq x y z
N TYR A 1 13.11 -1.15 -16.36
CA TYR A 1 12.21 -0.83 -15.24
C TYR A 1 12.93 -0.99 -13.90
N VAL A 2 13.58 0.08 -13.39
CA VAL A 2 14.48 -0.02 -12.22
C VAL A 2 13.75 -0.15 -10.88
N ALA A 3 12.60 0.52 -10.72
CA ALA A 3 11.82 0.46 -9.48
C ALA A 3 11.09 -0.90 -9.33
N ALA A 4 10.50 -1.40 -10.42
CA ALA A 4 9.85 -2.71 -10.45
C ALA A 4 10.86 -3.85 -10.17
N SER A 5 12.08 -3.78 -10.73
CA SER A 5 13.11 -4.80 -10.46
C SER A 5 13.59 -4.83 -9.01
N ARG A 6 13.34 -3.76 -8.24
CA ARG A 6 13.70 -3.67 -6.81
C ARG A 6 12.54 -4.00 -5.87
N GLY A 7 11.35 -4.31 -6.40
CA GLY A 7 10.16 -4.56 -5.61
C GLY A 7 9.58 -3.33 -4.92
N TYR A 8 9.94 -2.11 -5.38
CA TYR A 8 9.33 -0.88 -4.88
C TYR A 8 7.93 -0.63 -5.46
N LEU A 9 7.64 -1.28 -6.59
CA LEU A 9 6.33 -1.29 -7.25
C LEU A 9 5.89 -2.74 -7.34
N ASP A 10 4.63 -3.00 -6.97
CA ASP A 10 4.05 -4.34 -7.05
C ASP A 10 3.74 -4.74 -8.51
N ASP A 11 3.31 -3.79 -9.35
CA ASP A 11 2.93 -4.04 -10.74
C ASP A 11 3.02 -2.76 -11.60
N VAL A 12 3.17 -2.91 -12.92
CA VAL A 12 3.05 -1.83 -13.91
C VAL A 12 1.79 -2.11 -14.74
N ILE A 13 0.73 -1.34 -14.51
CA ILE A 13 -0.60 -1.59 -15.08
C ILE A 13 -0.97 -0.56 -16.15
N GLU A 14 -1.83 -0.97 -17.08
CA GLU A 14 -2.48 -0.05 -18.01
C GLU A 14 -3.41 0.94 -17.28
N PRO A 15 -3.49 2.22 -17.70
CA PRO A 15 -4.29 3.23 -16.98
C PRO A 15 -5.76 2.82 -16.79
N SER A 16 -6.35 2.12 -17.76
CA SER A 16 -7.73 1.63 -17.70
C SER A 16 -7.96 0.55 -16.63
N GLN A 17 -6.92 -0.16 -16.22
CA GLN A 17 -6.98 -1.24 -15.22
C GLN A 17 -6.91 -0.73 -13.78
N THR A 18 -6.62 0.56 -13.59
CA THR A 18 -6.48 1.16 -12.25
C THR A 18 -7.69 0.91 -11.36
N ARG A 19 -8.91 1.17 -11.87
CA ARG A 19 -10.14 1.03 -11.08
C ARG A 19 -10.41 -0.40 -10.60
N PRO A 20 -10.47 -1.43 -11.47
CA PRO A 20 -10.70 -2.79 -11.01
C PRO A 20 -9.57 -3.30 -10.09
N ARG A 21 -8.31 -2.89 -10.32
CA ARG A 21 -7.19 -3.23 -9.43
C ARG A 21 -7.37 -2.64 -8.02
N LEU A 22 -7.81 -1.39 -7.91
CA LEU A 22 -8.08 -0.75 -6.62
C LEU A 22 -9.21 -1.43 -5.86
N ILE A 23 -10.31 -1.79 -6.54
CA ILE A 23 -11.45 -2.48 -5.91
C ILE A 23 -10.97 -3.79 -5.27
N ASN A 24 -10.30 -4.64 -6.05
CA ASN A 24 -9.81 -5.94 -5.58
C ASN A 24 -8.79 -5.78 -4.43
N ALA A 25 -7.90 -4.80 -4.52
CA ALA A 25 -6.90 -4.55 -3.48
C ALA A 25 -7.55 -4.11 -2.14
N LEU A 26 -8.56 -3.24 -2.20
CA LEU A 26 -9.29 -2.80 -1.03
C LEU A 26 -10.11 -3.93 -0.40
N GLU A 27 -10.78 -4.76 -1.22
CA GLU A 27 -11.50 -5.95 -0.74
C GLU A 27 -10.56 -6.96 -0.06
N MET A 28 -9.37 -7.18 -0.61
CA MET A 28 -8.36 -8.05 0.00
C MET A 28 -7.85 -7.48 1.34
N LEU A 29 -7.62 -6.17 1.41
CA LEU A 29 -7.04 -5.50 2.59
C LEU A 29 -8.07 -5.14 3.66
N GLN A 30 -9.36 -5.37 3.42
CA GLN A 30 -10.46 -4.93 4.29
C GLN A 30 -10.32 -5.37 5.76
N ASN A 31 -9.68 -6.51 6.02
CA ASN A 31 -9.53 -7.08 7.36
C ASN A 31 -8.10 -6.99 7.91
N LYS A 32 -7.21 -6.23 7.25
CA LYS A 32 -5.81 -6.10 7.69
C LYS A 32 -5.75 -5.40 9.05
N ARG A 33 -5.06 -6.02 10.00
CA ARG A 33 -4.74 -5.45 11.32
C ARG A 33 -3.23 -5.38 11.48
N ASP A 34 -2.75 -4.29 12.05
CA ASP A 34 -1.34 -4.06 12.33
C ASP A 34 -1.22 -3.26 13.63
N GLU A 35 -0.16 -3.51 14.39
CA GLU A 35 0.04 -2.94 15.72
C GLU A 35 1.40 -2.25 15.81
N ASN A 36 1.41 -1.07 16.40
CA ASN A 36 2.64 -0.33 16.68
C ASN A 36 3.07 -0.55 18.14
N PRO A 37 4.38 -0.43 18.47
CA PRO A 37 4.84 -0.45 19.85
C PRO A 37 4.11 0.59 20.73
N PRO A 38 3.85 0.28 22.01
CA PRO A 38 3.08 1.15 22.89
C PRO A 38 3.80 2.48 23.15
N LYS A 39 3.09 3.59 22.93
CA LYS A 39 3.58 4.96 23.15
C LYS A 39 2.42 5.89 23.49
N LYS A 40 2.68 7.00 24.19
CA LYS A 40 1.66 8.03 24.48
C LYS A 40 1.15 8.72 23.22
N HIS A 41 2.05 9.07 22.30
CA HIS A 41 1.78 9.67 21.00
C HIS A 41 3.01 9.53 20.09
N GLY A 42 2.87 9.87 18.80
CA GLY A 42 4.01 10.05 17.89
C GLY A 42 4.77 11.36 18.16
N ASN A 43 5.90 11.54 17.47
CA ASN A 43 6.66 12.79 17.42
C ASN A 43 6.89 13.15 15.94
N ILE A 44 5.84 13.60 15.27
CA ILE A 44 5.95 14.05 13.87
C ILE A 44 6.77 15.35 13.85
N PRO A 45 7.81 15.47 12.99
CA PRO A 45 8.54 16.73 12.85
C PRO A 45 7.59 17.89 12.51
N LEU A 46 7.82 19.05 13.13
CA LEU A 46 7.10 20.31 12.88
C LEU A 46 7.90 21.21 11.94
#